data_AF-A0A1I6UL20-F1
#
_entry.id   AF-A0A1I6UL20-F1
#
_cell.length_a   1.000
_cell.length_b   1.000
_cell.length_c   1.000
_cell.angle_alpha   90.00
_cell.angle_beta   90.00
_cell.angle_gamma   90.00
#
_symmetry.space_group_name_H-M   'P 1'
#
loop_
_entity.id
_entity.type
_entity.pdbx_description
1 polymer ?
#
loop_
_entity_poly.entity_id
_entity_poly.type
_entity_poly.pdbx_seq_one_letter_code
_entity_poly.pdbx_strand_id
1 'polypeptide(L)'
;MKTGKHSLSPVIFSGVDFRKRFVLCSLNGASCTWIASKVPALLIGCLLNASAVAEAANHIQKQTGANITVVPCGEHWEDPKDDENDLRPVIEDYLGAGALIEKLQGSKSVEAQLCMGAFQYAKSNLNEYIWDCGRCNA
;
A
#
# COMPACT_ATOMS: atom_id res chain seq x y z
N MET A 1 -0.54 -6.74 -29.78
CA MET A 1 -0.25 -6.37 -28.37
C MET A 1 1.12 -6.97 -28.04
N LYS A 2 2.17 -6.17 -27.90
CA LYS A 2 3.50 -6.71 -27.55
C LYS A 2 3.42 -7.14 -26.08
N THR A 3 3.34 -8.44 -25.85
CA THR A 3 3.49 -9.05 -24.53
C THR A 3 4.93 -8.84 -24.10
N GLY A 4 5.18 -7.72 -23.41
CA GLY A 4 6.45 -7.54 -22.71
C GLY A 4 6.57 -8.66 -21.67
N LYS A 5 7.79 -9.08 -21.35
CA LYS A 5 8.05 -9.90 -20.17
C LYS A 5 7.60 -9.09 -18.94
N HIS A 6 6.33 -9.19 -18.55
CA HIS A 6 5.75 -8.32 -17.53
C HIS A 6 6.19 -8.83 -16.16
N SER A 7 7.14 -8.13 -15.55
CA SER A 7 7.45 -8.24 -14.13
C SER A 7 6.74 -7.11 -13.38
N LEU A 8 6.25 -7.37 -12.17
CA LEU A 8 5.75 -6.35 -11.24
C LEU A 8 6.89 -5.60 -10.53
N SER A 9 8.14 -5.89 -10.88
CA SER A 9 9.29 -5.27 -10.26
C SER A 9 9.34 -3.76 -10.52
N PRO A 10 9.40 -2.90 -9.50
CA PRO A 10 9.48 -1.46 -9.71
C PRO A 10 10.76 -1.02 -10.43
N VAL A 11 11.86 -1.80 -10.33
CA VAL A 11 13.16 -1.42 -10.91
C VAL A 11 13.20 -1.48 -12.44
N ILE A 12 12.20 -2.11 -13.07
CA ILE A 12 12.12 -2.14 -14.54
C ILE A 12 11.51 -0.85 -15.13
N PHE A 13 10.94 0.03 -14.30
CA PHE A 13 10.39 1.31 -14.73
C PHE A 13 11.44 2.41 -14.57
N SER A 14 11.70 3.15 -15.63
CA SER A 14 12.70 4.22 -15.63
C SER A 14 12.22 5.48 -16.34
N GLY A 15 13.08 6.50 -16.44
CA GLY A 15 12.75 7.74 -17.16
C GLY A 15 12.34 7.52 -18.62
N VAL A 16 12.79 6.45 -19.28
CA VAL A 16 12.39 6.14 -20.66
C VAL A 16 10.93 5.70 -20.78
N ASP A 17 10.30 5.36 -19.66
CA ASP A 17 8.90 4.92 -19.57
C ASP A 17 7.94 6.06 -19.25
N PHE A 18 8.46 7.27 -19.07
CA PHE A 18 7.66 8.46 -18.84
C PHE A 18 6.59 8.63 -19.94
N ARG A 19 5.34 8.88 -19.51
CA ARG A 19 4.14 9.01 -20.35
C ARG A 19 3.73 7.75 -21.15
N LYS A 20 4.37 6.60 -20.93
CA LYS A 20 3.85 5.32 -21.45
C LYS A 20 2.67 4.84 -20.60
N ARG A 21 1.80 4.04 -21.22
CA ARG A 21 0.66 3.39 -20.55
C ARG A 21 0.98 1.91 -20.36
N PHE A 22 0.69 1.41 -19.17
CA PHE A 22 0.95 0.03 -18.78
C PHE A 22 -0.34 -0.63 -18.31
N VAL A 23 -0.53 -1.89 -18.69
CA VAL A 23 -1.53 -2.77 -18.09
C VAL A 23 -0.77 -3.71 -17.17
N LEU A 24 -1.05 -3.62 -15.87
CA LEU A 24 -0.43 -4.46 -14.85
C LEU A 24 -1.50 -5.37 -14.25
N CYS A 25 -1.22 -6.66 -14.21
CA CYS A 25 -2.08 -7.63 -13.53
C CYS A 25 -1.47 -7.87 -12.14
N SER A 26 -2.02 -7.22 -11.11
CA SER A 26 -1.70 -7.50 -9.71
C SER A 26 -2.92 -8.15 -9.06
N LEU A 27 -2.76 -9.30 -8.42
CA LEU A 27 -3.87 -10.00 -7.75
C LEU A 27 -4.47 -9.16 -6.62
N ASN A 28 -3.61 -8.58 -5.77
CA ASN A 28 -4.05 -7.88 -4.57
C ASN A 28 -4.47 -6.44 -4.90
N GLY A 29 -3.61 -5.70 -5.60
CA GLY A 29 -3.86 -4.29 -5.92
C GLY A 29 -5.05 -4.08 -6.86
N ALA A 30 -5.30 -4.99 -7.81
CA ALA A 30 -6.46 -4.87 -8.70
C ALA A 30 -7.78 -5.05 -7.94
N SER A 31 -7.82 -5.97 -6.97
CA SER A 31 -9.01 -6.21 -6.14
C SER A 31 -9.36 -4.98 -5.28
N CYS A 32 -8.38 -4.40 -4.59
CA CYS A 32 -8.59 -3.20 -3.78
C CYS A 32 -9.04 -2.00 -4.63
N THR A 33 -8.41 -1.79 -5.79
CA THR A 33 -8.76 -0.67 -6.68
C THR A 33 -10.13 -0.83 -7.34
N TRP A 34 -10.52 -2.07 -7.66
CA TRP A 34 -11.86 -2.37 -8.17
C TRP A 34 -12.95 -2.06 -7.13
N ILE A 35 -12.77 -2.50 -5.88
CA ILE A 35 -13.71 -2.23 -4.78
C ILE A 35 -13.79 -0.72 -4.51
N ALA A 36 -12.65 -0.04 -4.54
CA ALA A 36 -12.56 1.40 -4.31
C ALA A 36 -13.04 2.26 -5.52
N SER A 37 -13.47 1.66 -6.63
CA SER A 37 -13.97 2.40 -7.80
C SER A 37 -15.18 3.30 -7.51
N LYS A 38 -15.86 3.07 -6.38
CA LYS A 38 -17.05 3.82 -5.95
C LYS A 38 -16.76 4.93 -4.94
N VAL A 39 -15.51 5.08 -4.47
CA VAL A 39 -15.18 6.14 -3.52
C VAL A 39 -14.89 7.48 -4.23
N PRO A 40 -15.09 8.63 -3.57
CA PRO A 40 -14.92 9.95 -4.20
C PRO A 40 -13.49 10.22 -4.71
N ALA A 41 -12.49 9.61 -4.07
CA ALA A 41 -11.10 9.68 -4.47
C ALA A 41 -10.37 8.40 -4.08
N LEU A 42 -9.56 7.87 -4.99
CA LEU A 42 -8.70 6.70 -4.77
C LEU A 42 -7.25 7.12 -4.98
N LEU A 43 -6.43 6.93 -3.95
CA LEU A 43 -5.00 7.19 -3.98
C LEU A 43 -4.24 5.88 -3.73
N ILE A 44 -3.11 5.71 -4.41
CA ILE A 44 -2.26 4.52 -4.28
C ILE A 44 -0.95 4.91 -3.59
N GLY A 45 -0.71 4.32 -2.42
CA GLY A 45 0.44 4.59 -1.58
C GLY A 45 1.39 3.41 -1.45
N CYS A 46 2.67 3.73 -1.31
CA CYS A 46 3.75 2.85 -0.91
C CYS A 46 4.76 3.65 -0.07
N LEU A 47 5.76 2.99 0.51
CA LEU A 47 6.80 3.66 1.31
C LEU A 47 7.51 4.79 0.54
N LEU A 48 7.71 4.63 -0.77
CA LEU A 48 8.42 5.60 -1.61
C LEU A 48 7.65 6.90 -1.85
N ASN A 49 6.31 6.88 -1.76
CA ASN A 49 5.46 8.04 -2.04
C ASN A 49 4.54 8.42 -0.87
N ALA A 50 4.72 7.84 0.31
CA ALA A 50 3.86 8.02 1.48
C ALA A 50 3.57 9.50 1.80
N SER A 51 4.60 10.35 1.80
CA SER A 51 4.44 11.79 2.04
C SER A 51 3.58 12.48 0.98
N ALA A 52 3.81 12.18 -0.30
CA ALA A 52 3.08 12.80 -1.41
C ALA A 52 1.61 12.37 -1.42
N VAL A 53 1.33 11.10 -1.11
CA VAL A 53 -0.04 10.59 -1.00
C VAL A 53 -0.75 11.19 0.20
N ALA A 54 -0.09 11.30 1.35
CA ALA A 54 -0.68 11.93 2.54
C ALA A 54 -0.99 13.41 2.30
N GLU A 55 -0.11 14.15 1.62
CA GLU A 55 -0.37 15.53 1.24
C GLU A 55 -1.60 15.67 0.35
N ALA A 56 -1.70 14.84 -0.71
CA ALA A 56 -2.87 14.81 -1.58
C ALA A 56 -4.15 14.43 -0.82
N ALA A 57 -4.08 13.45 0.08
CA ALA A 57 -5.21 13.00 0.90
C ALA A 57 -5.70 14.11 1.84
N ASN A 58 -4.79 14.80 2.53
CA ASN A 58 -5.12 15.95 3.38
C ASN A 58 -5.79 17.08 2.59
N HIS A 59 -5.30 17.36 1.38
CA HIS A 59 -5.90 18.37 0.50
C HIS A 59 -7.34 18.01 0.10
N ILE A 60 -7.57 16.77 -0.33
CA ILE A 60 -8.89 16.27 -0.71
C ILE A 60 -9.83 16.24 0.50
N GLN A 61 -9.34 15.81 1.66
CA GLN A 61 -10.13 15.80 2.90
C GLN A 61 -10.57 17.21 3.28
N LYS A 62 -9.68 18.20 3.17
CA LYS A 62 -10.02 19.60 3.46
C LYS A 62 -11.09 20.15 2.52
N GLN A 63 -11.10 19.72 1.26
CA GLN A 63 -12.08 20.16 0.27
C GLN A 63 -13.44 19.47 0.42
N THR A 64 -13.44 18.19 0.77
CA THR A 64 -14.64 17.33 0.75
C THR A 64 -15.26 17.12 2.12
N GLY A 65 -14.49 17.29 3.20
CA GLY A 65 -14.86 16.89 4.56
C GLY A 65 -14.93 15.38 4.77
N ALA A 66 -14.58 14.56 3.77
CA ALA A 66 -14.69 13.11 3.85
C ALA A 66 -13.58 12.49 4.71
N ASN A 67 -13.91 11.44 5.46
CA ASN A 67 -12.92 10.68 6.22
C ASN A 67 -11.94 9.96 5.28
N ILE A 68 -10.69 9.82 5.72
CA ILE A 68 -9.66 9.06 5.01
C ILE A 68 -9.58 7.66 5.59
N THR A 69 -9.79 6.65 4.75
CA THR A 69 -9.59 5.23 5.10
C THR A 69 -8.31 4.75 4.42
N VAL A 70 -7.39 4.17 5.20
CA VAL A 70 -6.15 3.56 4.70
C VAL A 70 -6.33 2.05 4.72
N VAL A 71 -6.14 1.40 3.57
CA VAL A 71 -6.33 -0.06 3.41
C VAL A 71 -4.98 -0.69 3.05
N PRO A 72 -4.27 -1.34 3.99
CA PRO A 72 -3.15 -2.23 3.64
C PRO A 72 -3.69 -3.41 2.83
N CYS A 73 -3.08 -3.69 1.68
CA CYS A 73 -3.64 -4.62 0.69
C CYS A 73 -3.44 -6.09 1.05
N GLY A 74 -2.41 -6.40 1.84
CA GLY A 74 -2.09 -7.75 2.27
C GLY A 74 -1.60 -8.65 1.12
N GLU A 75 -1.55 -9.95 1.41
CA GLU A 75 -1.27 -10.98 0.41
C GLU A 75 -2.15 -12.21 0.59
N HIS A 76 -2.29 -12.98 -0.48
CA HIS A 76 -2.95 -14.28 -0.40
C HIS A 76 -1.92 -15.36 -0.03
N TRP A 77 -2.33 -16.31 0.81
CA TRP A 77 -1.62 -17.57 1.01
C TRP A 77 -1.53 -18.35 -0.31
N GLU A 78 -0.41 -19.02 -0.54
CA GLU A 78 -0.25 -19.89 -1.72
C GLU A 78 -1.08 -21.18 -1.61
N ASP A 79 -1.26 -21.70 -0.38
CA ASP A 79 -2.03 -22.91 -0.06
C ASP A 79 -2.91 -22.71 1.19
N PRO A 80 -3.99 -21.92 1.09
CA PRO A 80 -4.96 -21.78 2.19
C PRO A 80 -5.68 -23.11 2.46
N LYS A 81 -5.97 -23.41 3.73
CA LYS A 81 -6.86 -24.54 4.05
C LYS A 81 -8.29 -24.18 3.64
N ASP A 82 -9.11 -25.20 3.34
CA ASP A 82 -10.49 -25.04 2.84
C ASP A 82 -11.41 -24.20 3.76
N ASP A 83 -11.01 -23.94 5.02
CA ASP A 83 -11.73 -23.14 6.01
C ASP A 83 -11.02 -21.82 6.42
N GLU A 84 -9.88 -21.48 5.82
CA GLU A 84 -9.13 -20.26 6.13
C GLU A 84 -9.41 -19.14 5.12
N ASN A 85 -9.35 -17.88 5.58
CA ASN A 85 -9.33 -16.75 4.67
C ASN A 85 -7.93 -16.66 4.04
N ASP A 86 -7.87 -16.74 2.71
CA ASP A 86 -6.63 -16.66 1.96
C ASP A 86 -5.83 -15.38 2.24
N LEU A 87 -6.47 -14.29 2.69
CA LEU A 87 -5.79 -13.02 2.95
C LEU A 87 -5.02 -13.04 4.28
N ARG A 88 -3.70 -12.85 4.22
CA ARG A 88 -2.85 -12.63 5.40
C ARG A 88 -2.38 -11.18 5.52
N PRO A 89 -2.25 -10.65 6.75
CA PRO A 89 -1.57 -9.40 7.00
C PRO A 89 -0.10 -9.48 6.58
N VAL A 90 0.38 -8.37 6.05
CA VAL A 90 1.71 -8.26 5.47
C VAL A 90 2.43 -7.11 6.14
N ILE A 91 3.65 -7.35 6.65
CA ILE A 91 4.37 -6.35 7.44
C ILE A 91 4.75 -5.14 6.58
N GLU A 92 5.16 -5.33 5.32
CA GLU A 92 5.52 -4.22 4.45
C GLU A 92 4.34 -3.29 4.16
N ASP A 93 3.15 -3.84 3.94
CA ASP A 93 1.91 -3.08 3.74
C ASP A 93 1.47 -2.38 5.03
N TYR A 94 1.60 -3.05 6.16
CA TYR A 94 1.27 -2.47 7.46
C TYR A 94 2.20 -1.31 7.82
N LEU A 95 3.51 -1.47 7.61
CA LEU A 95 4.48 -0.40 7.82
C LEU A 95 4.32 0.72 6.78
N GLY A 96 3.98 0.39 5.54
CA GLY A 96 3.64 1.35 4.49
C GLY A 96 2.42 2.20 4.85
N ALA A 97 1.37 1.58 5.39
CA ALA A 97 0.19 2.27 5.91
C ALA A 97 0.57 3.17 7.09
N GLY A 98 1.38 2.69 8.04
CA GLY A 98 1.86 3.48 9.17
C GLY A 98 2.67 4.71 8.75
N ALA A 99 3.52 4.57 7.73
CA ALA A 99 4.30 5.67 7.15
C ALA A 99 3.42 6.78 6.56
N LEU A 100 2.34 6.39 5.88
CA LEU A 100 1.34 7.31 5.33
C LEU A 100 0.53 7.98 6.46
N ILE A 101 0.04 7.19 7.42
CA ILE A 101 -0.76 7.67 8.55
C ILE A 101 0.02 8.68 9.41
N GLU A 102 1.34 8.48 9.61
CA GLU A 102 2.22 9.44 10.31
C GLU A 102 2.09 10.87 9.72
N LYS A 103 1.78 10.98 8.42
CA LYS A 103 1.70 12.24 7.68
C LYS A 103 0.27 12.77 7.50
N LEU A 104 -0.76 12.00 7.87
CA LEU A 104 -2.15 12.46 7.82
C LEU A 104 -2.46 13.44 8.94
N GLN A 105 -3.27 14.45 8.64
CA GLN A 105 -3.71 15.45 9.59
C GLN A 105 -5.02 15.03 10.28
N GLY A 106 -5.39 15.73 11.36
CA GLY A 106 -6.62 15.47 12.10
C GLY A 106 -6.54 14.30 13.09
N SER A 107 -7.71 13.95 13.64
CA SER A 107 -7.86 12.84 14.58
C SER A 107 -7.64 11.50 13.88
N LYS A 108 -7.07 10.55 14.61
CA LYS A 108 -6.77 9.20 14.14
C LYS A 108 -7.46 8.20 15.05
N SER A 109 -8.06 7.15 14.48
CA SER A 109 -8.58 6.04 15.27
C SER A 109 -7.46 5.34 16.04
N VAL A 110 -7.81 4.50 17.01
CA VAL A 110 -6.82 3.76 17.81
C VAL A 110 -6.01 2.81 16.91
N GLU A 111 -6.67 2.14 15.96
CA GLU A 111 -6.04 1.26 14.98
C GLU A 111 -5.02 2.02 14.12
N ALA A 112 -5.38 3.23 13.67
CA ALA A 112 -4.48 4.09 12.90
C ALA A 112 -3.28 4.54 13.75
N GLN A 113 -3.49 4.86 15.03
CA GLN A 113 -2.40 5.23 15.93
C GLN A 113 -1.45 4.07 16.21
N LEU A 114 -1.97 2.85 16.40
CA LEU A 114 -1.15 1.64 16.59
C LEU A 114 -0.34 1.30 15.33
N CYS A 115 -0.94 1.43 14.15
CA CYS A 115 -0.25 1.24 12.88
C CYS A 115 0.86 2.28 12.66
N MET A 116 0.57 3.55 12.93
CA MET A 116 1.56 4.63 12.93
C MET A 116 2.70 4.35 13.92
N GLY A 117 2.38 3.90 15.14
CA GLY A 117 3.36 3.56 16.17
C GLY A 117 4.27 2.41 15.76
N ALA A 118 3.73 1.38 15.09
CA ALA A 118 4.53 0.29 14.55
C ALA A 118 5.55 0.78 13.51
N PHE A 119 5.14 1.67 12.59
CA PHE A 119 6.07 2.30 11.65
C PHE A 119 7.14 3.15 12.37
N GLN A 120 6.73 3.97 13.35
CA GLN A 120 7.65 4.81 14.11
C GLN A 120 8.71 3.98 14.84
N TYR A 121 8.30 2.87 15.46
CA TYR A 121 9.19 1.91 16.07
C TYR A 121 10.13 1.26 15.04
N ALA A 122 9.58 0.84 13.90
CA ALA A 122 10.34 0.15 12.85
C ALA A 122 11.30 1.07 12.07
N LYS A 123 11.13 2.39 12.14
CA LYS A 123 11.74 3.37 11.23
C LYS A 123 13.26 3.29 11.13
N SER A 124 13.96 3.04 12.23
CA SER A 124 15.43 2.94 12.26
C SER A 124 15.96 1.64 11.65
N ASN A 125 15.14 0.58 11.67
CA ASN A 125 15.48 -0.77 11.24
C ASN A 125 14.56 -1.23 10.11
N LEU A 126 14.00 -0.28 9.35
CA LEU A 126 12.91 -0.55 8.40
C LEU A 126 13.32 -1.60 7.36
N ASN A 127 14.57 -1.54 6.89
CA ASN A 127 15.10 -2.54 5.97
C ASN A 127 15.08 -3.94 6.60
N GLU A 128 15.60 -4.10 7.80
CA GLU A 128 15.63 -5.38 8.52
C GLU A 128 14.22 -5.96 8.68
N TYR A 129 13.25 -5.15 9.13
CA TYR A 129 11.87 -5.61 9.29
C TYR A 129 11.16 -5.97 7.98
N ILE A 130 11.52 -5.34 6.88
CA ILE A 130 10.99 -5.68 5.55
C ILE A 130 11.69 -6.91 4.99
N TRP A 131 13.00 -7.09 5.20
CA TRP A 131 13.78 -8.20 4.65
C TRP A 131 13.73 -9.48 5.49
N ASP A 132 13.45 -9.39 6.79
CA ASP A 132 13.26 -10.55 7.67
C ASP A 132 11.80 -11.00 7.72
N CYS A 133 10.90 -10.32 6.98
CA CYS A 133 9.53 -10.78 6.85
C CYS A 133 9.48 -12.10 6.07
N GLY A 134 8.53 -12.97 6.43
CA GLY A 134 8.43 -14.35 5.93
C GLY A 134 8.22 -14.52 4.42
N ARG A 135 8.37 -13.46 3.61
CA ARG A 135 8.38 -13.49 2.14
C ARG A 135 9.78 -13.32 1.53
N CYS A 136 10.74 -12.72 2.23
CA CYS A 136 12.09 -12.52 1.71
C CYS A 136 13.02 -13.73 1.93
N ASN A 137 12.59 -14.67 2.78
CA ASN A 137 13.29 -15.94 3.08
C ASN A 137 12.51 -17.19 2.61
N ALA A 138 11.49 -17.03 1.76
CA ALA A 138 10.72 -18.13 1.16
C ALA A 138 11.11 -18.33 -0.31
#